data_AF-A0A2V6ZE23-F1
#
_entry.id   AF-A0A2V6ZE23-F1
#
_cell.length_a   1.000
_cell.length_b   1.000
_cell.length_c   1.000
_cell.angle_alpha   90.00
_cell.angle_beta   90.00
_cell.angle_gamma   90.00
#
_symmetry.space_group_name_H-M   'P 1'
#
loop_
_entity.id
_entity.type
_entity.pdbx_description
1 polymer ?
#
loop_
_entity_poly.entity_id
_entity_poly.type
_entity_poly.pdbx_seq_one_letter_code
_entity_poly.pdbx_strand_id
1 'polypeptide(L)'
;KKWLTKEEMREGIAVCQSLPGPLAIQVGIWISYIRGGFGGAWAGGWAFILPNFIIVTVLGALYVRFEGLPAVAAIFYGVSPAVIALILHSCYRLTKLGM
;
A
#
# COMPACT_ATOMS: atom_id res chain seq x y z
N LYS A 1 7.76 -17.00 -19.31
CA LYS A 1 9.16 -17.15 -18.86
C LYS A 1 9.24 -16.70 -17.40
N LYS A 2 9.84 -17.50 -16.50
CA LYS A 2 9.92 -17.21 -15.05
C LYS A 2 10.66 -15.89 -14.83
N TRP A 3 10.07 -14.97 -14.08
CA TRP A 3 10.65 -13.64 -13.85
C TRP A 3 11.80 -13.68 -12.84
N LEU A 4 11.72 -14.60 -11.87
CA LEU A 4 12.71 -14.92 -10.85
C LEU A 4 12.66 -16.42 -10.54
N THR A 5 13.77 -16.98 -10.08
CA THR A 5 13.85 -18.29 -9.44
C THR A 5 13.36 -18.22 -7.98
N LYS A 6 13.12 -19.37 -7.34
CA LYS A 6 12.67 -19.41 -5.95
C LYS A 6 13.78 -18.94 -5.00
N GLU A 7 15.02 -19.27 -5.34
CA GLU A 7 16.23 -18.92 -4.62
C GLU A 7 16.44 -17.40 -4.65
N GLU A 8 16.38 -16.77 -5.84
CA GLU A 8 16.49 -15.31 -5.98
C GLU A 8 15.37 -14.59 -5.23
N MET A 9 14.13 -15.10 -5.28
CA MET A 9 13.03 -14.49 -4.52
C MET A 9 13.25 -14.58 -3.00
N ARG A 10 13.79 -15.71 -2.51
CA ARG A 10 14.07 -15.91 -1.08
C ARG A 10 15.18 -14.99 -0.59
N GLU A 11 16.26 -14.86 -1.37
CA GLU A 11 17.36 -13.95 -1.07
C GLU A 11 16.90 -12.48 -1.13
N GLY A 12 16.12 -12.11 -2.15
CA GLY A 12 15.56 -10.77 -2.27
C GLY A 12 14.68 -10.38 -1.08
N ILE A 13 13.82 -11.29 -0.63
CA ILE A 13 13.01 -11.09 0.59
C ILE A 13 13.90 -10.94 1.82
N ALA A 14 14.92 -11.78 2.00
CA ALA A 14 15.82 -11.71 3.15
C ALA A 14 16.55 -10.35 3.21
N VAL A 15 17.04 -9.85 2.07
CA VAL A 15 17.66 -8.53 1.97
C VAL A 15 16.65 -7.42 2.28
N CYS A 16 15.45 -7.47 1.72
CA CYS A 16 14.41 -6.46 1.98
C CYS A 16 13.94 -6.45 3.44
N GLN A 17 14.00 -7.58 4.15
CA GLN A 17 13.66 -7.62 5.58
C GLN A 17 14.75 -7.03 6.47
N SER A 18 16.00 -6.93 5.98
CA SER A 18 17.08 -6.26 6.72
C SER A 18 16.95 -4.73 6.73
N LEU A 19 16.21 -4.19 5.76
CA LEU A 19 15.96 -2.78 5.60
C LEU A 19 14.64 -2.40 6.29
N PRO A 20 14.61 -1.29 7.05
CA PRO A 20 13.37 -0.85 7.68
C PRO A 20 12.38 -0.36 6.63
N GLY A 21 11.19 -0.97 6.56
CA GLY A 21 10.10 -0.49 5.71
C GLY A 21 9.12 -1.56 5.24
N PRO A 22 8.10 -1.20 4.45
CA PRO A 22 7.08 -2.13 3.98
C PRO A 22 7.65 -3.16 2.99
N LEU A 23 7.73 -4.42 3.42
CA LEU A 23 8.35 -5.51 2.65
C LEU A 23 7.86 -5.59 1.19
N ALA A 24 6.57 -5.46 0.96
CA ALA A 24 5.98 -5.57 -0.38
C ALA A 24 6.53 -4.51 -1.35
N ILE A 25 6.74 -3.28 -0.87
CA ILE A 25 7.28 -2.18 -1.67
C ILE A 25 8.76 -2.43 -1.95
N GLN A 26 9.51 -2.80 -0.92
CA GLN A 26 10.95 -3.03 -1.03
C GLN A 26 11.27 -4.14 -2.03
N VAL A 27 10.56 -5.27 -1.93
CA VAL A 27 10.69 -6.38 -2.90
C VAL A 27 10.27 -5.93 -4.29
N GLY A 28 9.17 -5.19 -4.43
CA GLY A 28 8.74 -4.66 -5.73
C GLY A 28 9.79 -3.75 -6.40
N ILE A 29 10.41 -2.86 -5.63
CA ILE A 29 11.51 -2.00 -6.11
C ILE A 29 12.74 -2.82 -6.47
N TRP A 30 13.10 -3.81 -5.65
CA TRP A 30 14.24 -4.70 -5.90
C TRP A 30 14.07 -5.53 -7.19
N ILE A 31 12.88 -6.09 -7.41
CA ILE A 31 12.56 -6.82 -8.65
C ILE A 31 12.66 -5.88 -9.86
N SER A 32 12.16 -4.65 -9.71
CA SER A 32 12.22 -3.64 -10.78
C SER A 32 13.67 -3.20 -11.04
N TYR A 33 14.49 -3.12 -10.00
CA TYR A 33 15.93 -2.84 -10.08
C TYR A 33 16.67 -3.93 -10.85
N ILE A 34 16.43 -5.21 -10.56
CA ILE A 34 17.09 -6.31 -11.28
C ILE A 34 16.77 -6.27 -12.78
N ARG A 35 15.56 -5.85 -13.15
CA ARG A 35 15.14 -5.82 -14.56
C ARG A 35 15.56 -4.57 -15.32
N GLY A 36 15.61 -3.42 -14.66
CA GLY A 36 15.81 -2.11 -15.30
C GLY A 36 16.93 -1.28 -14.71
N GLY A 37 17.77 -1.86 -13.85
CA GLY A 37 18.79 -1.15 -13.09
C GLY A 37 18.19 -0.02 -12.26
N PHE A 38 18.95 1.07 -12.10
CA PHE A 38 18.52 2.24 -11.35
C PHE A 38 17.22 2.87 -11.88
N GLY A 39 17.04 2.93 -13.20
CA GLY A 39 15.80 3.44 -13.81
C GLY A 39 14.58 2.55 -13.51
N GLY A 40 14.79 1.23 -13.50
CA GLY A 40 13.77 0.27 -13.09
C GLY A 40 13.35 0.43 -11.63
N ALA A 41 14.30 0.66 -10.72
CA ALA A 41 13.99 0.91 -9.31
C ALA A 41 13.08 2.13 -9.13
N TRP A 42 13.40 3.25 -9.79
CA TRP A 42 12.57 4.45 -9.78
C TRP A 42 11.19 4.21 -10.36
N ALA A 43 11.11 3.53 -11.50
CA ALA A 43 9.84 3.19 -12.13
C ALA A 43 8.97 2.32 -11.19
N GLY A 44 9.55 1.31 -10.55
CA GLY A 44 8.86 0.45 -9.59
C GLY A 44 8.39 1.20 -8.34
N GLY A 45 9.22 2.08 -7.79
CA GLY A 45 8.87 2.91 -6.64
C GLY A 45 7.74 3.88 -6.94
N TRP A 46 7.84 4.63 -8.04
CA TRP A 46 6.79 5.56 -8.45
C TRP A 46 5.51 4.83 -8.85
N ALA A 47 5.59 3.68 -9.51
CA ALA A 47 4.41 2.88 -9.83
C ALA A 47 3.64 2.44 -8.57
N PHE A 48 4.32 2.27 -7.43
CA PHE A 48 3.67 1.96 -6.16
C PHE A 48 3.07 3.20 -5.47
N ILE A 49 3.82 4.31 -5.43
CA ILE A 49 3.45 5.50 -4.65
C ILE A 49 2.47 6.40 -5.39
N LEU A 50 2.71 6.63 -6.69
CA LEU A 50 2.01 7.64 -7.48
C LEU A 50 0.51 7.40 -7.60
N PRO A 51 -0.01 6.17 -7.81
CA PRO A 51 -1.44 5.95 -7.91
C PRO A 51 -2.17 6.32 -6.62
N ASN A 52 -1.64 5.90 -5.47
CA ASN A 52 -2.22 6.22 -4.17
C ASN A 52 -2.17 7.73 -3.90
N PHE A 53 -1.04 8.37 -4.20
CA PHE A 53 -0.89 9.82 -4.07
C PHE A 53 -1.95 10.56 -4.90
N ILE A 54 -2.11 10.22 -6.18
CA ILE A 54 -3.11 10.83 -7.06
C ILE A 54 -4.52 10.67 -6.48
N ILE A 55 -4.89 9.46 -6.05
CA ILE A 55 -6.23 9.20 -5.49
C ILE A 55 -6.49 10.09 -4.27
N VAL A 56 -5.57 10.10 -3.30
CA VAL A 56 -5.72 10.88 -2.07
C VAL A 56 -5.76 12.38 -2.36
N THR A 57 -4.89 12.88 -3.24
CA THR A 57 -4.87 14.29 -3.64
C THR A 57 -6.17 14.69 -4.35
N VAL A 58 -6.67 13.87 -5.27
CA VAL A 58 -7.94 14.14 -5.97
C VAL A 58 -9.10 14.14 -4.99
N LEU A 59 -9.18 13.15 -4.10
CA LEU A 59 -10.23 13.11 -3.08
C LEU A 59 -10.16 14.31 -2.12
N GLY A 60 -8.96 14.72 -1.72
CA GLY A 60 -8.76 15.92 -0.90
C GLY A 60 -9.19 17.20 -1.62
N ALA A 61 -8.85 17.35 -2.91
CA ALA A 61 -9.28 18.49 -3.71
C ALA A 61 -10.81 18.53 -3.88
N LEU A 62 -11.44 17.36 -4.10
CA LEU A 62 -12.89 17.24 -4.16
C LEU A 62 -13.52 17.60 -2.81
N TYR A 63 -12.94 17.16 -1.69
CA TYR A 63 -13.42 17.51 -0.36
C TYR A 63 -13.48 19.02 -0.16
N VAL A 64 -12.38 19.74 -0.40
CA VAL A 64 -12.35 21.21 -0.25
C VAL A 64 -13.35 21.88 -1.19
N ARG A 65 -13.55 21.34 -2.40
CA ARG A 65 -14.50 21.92 -3.36
C ARG A 65 -15.97 21.71 -2.99
N PHE A 66 -16.28 20.63 -2.27
CA PHE A 66 -17.64 20.15 -1.99
C PHE A 66 -17.98 20.09 -0.49
N GLU A 67 -17.14 20.64 0.38
CA GLU A 67 -17.28 20.59 1.86
C GLU A 67 -18.61 21.13 2.38
N GLY A 68 -19.28 22.02 1.64
CA GLY A 68 -20.59 22.57 2.01
C GLY A 68 -21.78 21.64 1.73
N LEU A 69 -21.59 20.48 1.10
CA LEU A 69 -22.67 19.54 0.81
C LEU A 69 -22.95 18.62 2.00
N PRO A 70 -24.20 18.50 2.47
CA PRO A 70 -24.56 17.63 3.60
C PRO A 70 -24.24 16.15 3.33
N ALA A 71 -24.23 15.74 2.06
CA ALA A 71 -23.84 14.39 1.66
C ALA A 71 -22.37 14.08 1.97
N VAL A 72 -21.46 15.06 1.80
CA VAL A 72 -20.02 14.87 2.09
C VAL A 72 -19.84 14.71 3.60
N ALA A 73 -20.48 15.55 4.41
CA ALA A 73 -20.45 15.43 5.87
C ALA A 73 -20.98 14.07 6.36
N ALA A 74 -22.07 13.57 5.77
CA ALA A 74 -22.64 12.26 6.11
C ALA A 74 -21.67 11.10 5.80
N ILE A 75 -20.93 11.17 4.70
CA ILE A 75 -19.90 10.16 4.35
C ILE A 75 -18.81 10.13 5.43
N PHE A 76 -18.22 11.28 5.79
CA PHE A 76 -17.17 11.32 6.81
C PHE A 76 -17.65 10.88 8.20
N TYR A 77 -18.91 11.18 8.54
CA TYR A 77 -19.52 10.67 9.76
C TYR A 77 -19.63 9.14 9.77
N GLY A 78 -19.93 8.52 8.63
CA GLY A 78 -19.98 7.06 8.48
C GLY A 78 -18.60 6.38 8.40
N VAL A 79 -17.57 7.07 7.93
CA VAL A 79 -16.21 6.51 7.79
C VAL A 79 -15.62 6.14 9.15
N SER A 80 -15.77 6.98 10.16
CA SER A 80 -15.21 6.73 11.50
C SER A 80 -15.65 5.39 12.12
N PRO A 81 -16.97 5.09 12.26
CA PRO A 81 -17.42 3.81 12.79
C PRO A 81 -17.07 2.64 11.85
N ALA A 82 -17.04 2.84 10.53
CA ALA A 82 -16.62 1.80 9.59
C ALA A 82 -15.14 1.40 9.80
N VAL A 83 -14.25 2.37 10.03
CA VAL A 83 -12.84 2.11 10.35
C VAL A 83 -12.71 1.35 11.66
N ILE A 84 -13.46 1.74 12.70
CA ILE A 84 -13.48 1.03 13.98
C ILE A 84 -13.91 -0.43 13.78
N ALA A 85 -14.99 -0.66 13.03
CA ALA A 85 -15.47 -2.02 12.72
C ALA A 85 -14.41 -2.84 11.95
N LEU A 86 -13.70 -2.22 11.01
CA LEU A 86 -12.64 -2.89 10.24
C LEU A 86 -11.43 -3.25 11.12
N ILE A 87 -11.05 -2.39 12.06
CA ILE A 87 -10.00 -2.67 13.04
C ILE A 87 -10.42 -3.83 13.95
N LEU A 88 -11.63 -3.78 14.52
CA LEU A 88 -12.16 -4.86 15.37
C LEU A 88 -12.22 -6.20 14.63
N HIS A 89 -12.67 -6.19 13.38
CA HIS A 89 -12.71 -7.38 12.54
C HIS A 89 -11.30 -7.93 12.28
N SER A 90 -10.34 -7.05 12.00
CA SER A 90 -8.92 -7.42 11.83
C SER A 90 -8.35 -8.05 13.10
N CYS A 91 -8.62 -7.48 14.27
CA CYS A 91 -8.22 -8.04 15.57
C CYS A 91 -8.84 -9.41 15.81
N TYR A 92 -10.15 -9.55 15.61
CA TYR A 92 -10.85 -10.83 15.78
C TYR A 92 -10.26 -11.94 14.90
N ARG A 93 -9.98 -11.62 13.63
CA ARG A 93 -9.33 -12.55 12.70
C ARG A 93 -7.94 -12.98 13.19
N LEU A 94 -7.13 -12.04 13.67
CA LEU A 94 -5.80 -12.34 14.20
C LEU A 94 -5.86 -13.23 15.44
N THR A 95 -6.78 -12.97 16.36
CA THR A 95 -6.98 -13.83 17.55
C THR A 95 -7.35 -15.26 17.16
N LYS A 96 -8.26 -15.44 16.19
CA LYS A 96 -8.67 -16.77 15.72
C LYS A 96 -7.57 -17.52 14.95
N LEU A 97 -6.59 -16.81 14.40
CA LEU A 97 -5.43 -17.40 13.71
C LEU A 97 -4.29 -17.77 14.68
N GLY A 98 -4.18 -17.07 15.80
CA GLY A 98 -3.18 -17.31 16.85
C GLY A 98 -3.60 -18.35 17.90
N MET A 99 -4.88 -18.74 17.93
CA MET A 99 -5.44 -19.87 18.68
C MET A 99 -5.60 -21.08 17.77
#